data_AF-A0A957LD64-F1
#
_entry.id   AF-A0A957LD64-F1
#
_cell.length_a   1.000
_cell.length_b   1.000
_cell.length_c   1.000
_cell.angle_alpha   90.00
_cell.angle_beta   90.00
_cell.angle_gamma   90.00
#
_symmetry.space_group_name_H-M   'P 1'
#
loop_
_entity.id
_entity.type
_entity.pdbx_description
1 polymer ?
#
loop_
_entity_poly.entity_id
_entity_poly.type
_entity_poly.pdbx_seq_one_letter_code
_entity_poly.pdbx_strand_id
1 'polypeptide(L)'
;TGTTNDFRDNLTIGYTPSIVVGIWLGNTDSRPMVDSSGLFAAAPVWARIIQEVYNNGELGKALLVDGIVPPIAFDRPANIEEKQACLPRGTGGTSCSASRNELFVANGGTHGIGRIGYTPDVRSVPGAWVLNVLPLTGEAAQQISQPALDNGFAPPAPRFCVINSTSTTIEGLQTRLFLPIPSFYPDEVRARLWAERYGGGYQMAPPTACPVNVARGAAGVGGGSAAGSAGSANTAGSAGSSSGGGAGAFISSPGAGAQLSGSVPIIGTANVEGMQYYKLEIGSGASPSSWTTFGSTHNQPVSNGTLETLQASGLPAGDYVIRLVVVMQDGNFSNPYSIPITIVP
;
A
#
# COMPACT_ATOMS: atom_id res chain seq x y z
N THR A 1 -0.67 -1.27 16.26
CA THR A 1 -0.84 -2.59 16.89
C THR A 1 -0.14 -3.63 16.02
N GLY A 2 0.14 -4.81 16.57
CA GLY A 2 0.72 -5.95 15.86
C GLY A 2 0.06 -7.23 16.35
N THR A 3 -0.19 -8.17 15.44
CA THR A 3 -0.76 -9.49 15.73
C THR A 3 -0.12 -10.49 14.80
N THR A 4 0.40 -11.60 15.33
CA THR A 4 0.95 -12.65 14.47
C THR A 4 -0.16 -13.36 13.72
N ASN A 5 0.17 -13.89 12.53
CA ASN A 5 -0.80 -14.59 11.69
C ASN A 5 -1.40 -15.84 12.36
N ASP A 6 -0.68 -16.42 13.32
CA ASP A 6 -1.10 -17.58 14.10
C ASP A 6 -1.69 -17.22 15.47
N PHE A 7 -1.96 -15.93 15.72
CA PHE A 7 -2.64 -15.41 16.92
C PHE A 7 -1.97 -15.75 18.25
N ARG A 8 -0.67 -16.02 18.26
CA ARG A 8 0.09 -16.27 19.49
C ARG A 8 0.50 -14.99 20.20
N ASP A 9 0.78 -13.94 19.43
CA ASP A 9 1.34 -12.71 19.94
C ASP A 9 0.48 -11.50 19.58
N ASN A 10 0.17 -10.70 20.60
CA ASN A 10 -0.53 -9.43 20.49
C ASN A 10 0.35 -8.30 21.01
N LEU A 11 0.60 -7.31 20.17
CA LEU A 11 1.50 -6.20 20.46
C LEU A 11 0.79 -4.85 20.31
N THR A 12 1.00 -3.96 21.26
CA THR A 12 0.73 -2.53 21.12
C THR A 12 1.93 -1.74 21.60
N ILE A 13 2.50 -0.95 20.70
CA ILE A 13 3.50 0.06 21.05
C ILE A 13 2.90 1.41 20.72
N GLY A 14 3.07 2.35 21.64
CA GLY A 14 2.64 3.74 21.48
C GLY A 14 3.46 4.63 22.38
N TYR A 15 3.39 5.93 22.12
CA TYR A 15 4.28 6.89 22.75
C TYR A 15 3.64 8.27 22.89
N THR A 16 4.14 9.03 23.85
CA THR A 16 3.99 10.48 23.98
C THR A 16 5.38 11.12 23.86
N PRO A 17 5.51 12.46 23.85
CA PRO A 17 6.85 13.05 23.87
C PRO A 17 7.67 12.69 25.13
N SER A 18 7.01 12.20 26.20
CA SER A 18 7.65 11.87 27.48
C SER A 18 8.00 10.39 27.62
N ILE A 19 7.20 9.48 27.04
CA ILE A 19 7.33 8.03 27.28
C ILE A 19 7.02 7.20 26.05
N VAL A 20 7.66 6.04 25.98
CA VAL A 20 7.33 4.95 25.06
C VAL A 20 6.87 3.76 25.88
N VAL A 21 5.72 3.19 25.55
CA VAL A 21 5.19 2.00 26.20
C VAL A 21 4.92 0.93 25.16
N GLY A 22 5.47 -0.26 25.39
CA GLY A 22 5.21 -1.46 24.59
C GLY A 22 4.55 -2.53 25.45
N ILE A 23 3.44 -3.08 24.97
CA ILE A 23 2.69 -4.15 25.61
C ILE A 23 2.67 -5.35 24.68
N TRP A 24 3.17 -6.46 25.17
CA TRP A 24 3.01 -7.78 24.56
C TRP A 24 2.09 -8.63 25.42
N LEU A 25 1.18 -9.36 24.79
CA LEU A 25 0.34 -10.37 25.41
C LEU A 25 0.34 -11.64 24.54
N GLY A 26 0.48 -12.79 25.20
CA GLY A 26 0.49 -14.11 24.59
C GLY A 26 0.35 -15.20 25.64
N ASN A 27 -0.04 -16.41 25.23
CA ASN A 27 -0.03 -17.57 26.13
C ASN A 27 1.41 -18.02 26.37
N THR A 28 1.76 -18.31 27.64
CA THR A 28 3.13 -18.72 28.02
C THR A 28 3.53 -20.10 27.48
N ASP A 29 2.55 -20.92 27.10
CA ASP A 29 2.74 -22.21 26.45
C ASP A 29 2.68 -22.12 24.91
N SER A 30 2.75 -20.88 24.40
CA SER A 30 2.67 -20.51 23.00
C SER A 30 1.36 -20.87 22.30
N ARG A 31 0.35 -21.52 22.90
CA ARG A 31 -0.90 -21.83 22.17
C ARG A 31 -1.55 -20.55 21.61
N PRO A 32 -2.20 -20.60 20.43
CA PRO A 32 -2.94 -19.45 19.91
C PRO A 32 -3.92 -18.89 20.94
N MET A 33 -4.01 -17.58 21.02
CA MET A 33 -5.04 -16.90 21.80
C MET A 33 -6.39 -17.03 21.09
N VAL A 34 -7.47 -17.20 21.85
CA VAL A 34 -8.83 -17.32 21.31
C VAL A 34 -9.45 -15.93 21.20
N ASP A 35 -10.03 -15.60 20.05
CA ASP A 35 -10.75 -14.34 19.77
C ASP A 35 -9.96 -13.07 20.14
N SER A 36 -8.65 -13.07 19.88
CA SER A 36 -7.75 -12.03 20.39
C SER A 36 -6.90 -11.38 19.31
N SER A 37 -6.79 -10.06 19.33
CA SER A 37 -5.89 -9.28 18.49
C SER A 37 -5.16 -8.22 19.31
N GLY A 38 -4.14 -7.58 18.73
CA GLY A 38 -3.39 -6.49 19.36
C GLY A 38 -4.32 -5.33 19.77
N LEU A 39 -5.40 -5.13 19.01
CA LEU A 39 -6.42 -4.14 19.30
C LEU A 39 -7.31 -4.52 20.50
N PHE A 40 -7.69 -5.79 20.63
CA PHE A 40 -8.59 -6.24 21.70
C PHE A 40 -7.86 -6.60 23.00
N ALA A 41 -6.60 -7.03 22.92
CA ALA A 41 -5.83 -7.47 24.08
C ALA A 41 -4.80 -6.43 24.54
N ALA A 42 -3.79 -6.13 23.72
CA ALA A 42 -2.65 -5.31 24.15
C ALA A 42 -2.99 -3.82 24.22
N ALA A 43 -3.83 -3.30 23.32
CA ALA A 43 -4.15 -1.87 23.24
C ALA A 43 -4.92 -1.33 24.46
N PRO A 44 -5.93 -2.01 25.03
CA PRO A 44 -6.61 -1.54 26.24
C PRO A 44 -5.68 -1.47 27.45
N VAL A 45 -4.73 -2.40 27.58
CA VAL A 45 -3.72 -2.37 28.65
C VAL A 45 -2.78 -1.18 28.46
N TRP A 46 -2.30 -0.96 27.23
CA TRP A 46 -1.49 0.22 26.89
C TRP A 46 -2.22 1.52 27.25
N ALA A 47 -3.50 1.65 26.87
CA ALA A 47 -4.29 2.84 27.14
C ALA A 47 -4.45 3.10 28.65
N ARG A 48 -4.73 2.06 29.44
CA ARG A 48 -4.83 2.17 30.90
C ARG A 48 -3.51 2.60 31.54
N ILE A 49 -2.38 2.06 31.08
CA ILE A 49 -1.06 2.44 31.61
C ILE A 49 -0.76 3.91 31.32
N ILE A 50 -0.96 4.37 30.09
CA ILE A 50 -0.75 5.78 29.75
C ILE A 50 -1.67 6.68 30.58
N GLN A 51 -2.96 6.36 30.68
CA GLN A 51 -3.91 7.12 31.48
C GLN A 51 -3.51 7.17 32.96
N GLU A 52 -3.10 6.04 33.54
CA GLU A 52 -2.68 5.98 34.94
C GLU A 52 -1.42 6.83 35.18
N VAL A 53 -0.42 6.73 34.29
CA VAL A 53 0.81 7.53 34.41
C VAL A 53 0.52 9.04 34.41
N TYR A 54 -0.41 9.51 33.57
CA TYR A 54 -0.74 10.93 33.47
C TYR A 54 -1.77 11.42 34.48
N ASN A 55 -2.61 10.55 35.03
CA ASN A 55 -3.59 10.90 36.07
C ASN A 55 -3.05 10.76 37.49
N ASN A 56 -1.93 10.04 37.67
CA ASN A 56 -1.28 9.84 38.95
C ASN A 56 -0.10 10.80 39.13
N GLY A 57 -0.22 11.75 40.07
CA GLY A 57 0.79 12.78 40.28
C GLY A 57 2.18 12.25 40.68
N GLU A 58 2.29 11.08 41.30
CA GLU A 58 3.58 10.48 41.63
C GLU A 58 4.24 9.83 40.41
N LEU A 59 3.46 9.11 39.59
CA LEU A 59 3.98 8.53 38.34
C LEU A 59 4.31 9.62 37.32
N GLY A 60 3.51 10.69 37.26
CA GLY A 60 3.77 11.84 36.41
C GLY A 60 5.10 12.53 36.72
N LYS A 61 5.51 12.58 38.00
CA LYS A 61 6.83 13.11 38.39
C LYS A 61 7.99 12.29 37.84
N ALA A 62 7.80 10.98 37.62
CA ALA A 62 8.83 10.14 37.01
C ALA A 62 9.07 10.47 35.52
N LEU A 63 8.17 11.24 34.90
CA LEU A 63 8.33 11.68 33.51
C LEU A 63 9.18 12.94 33.37
N LEU A 64 9.51 13.61 34.47
CA LEU A 64 10.28 14.85 34.43
C LEU A 64 11.71 14.57 33.96
N VAL A 65 12.18 15.39 33.02
CA VAL A 65 13.58 15.39 32.59
C VAL A 65 14.25 16.59 33.24
N ASP A 66 15.21 16.35 34.14
CA ASP A 66 15.86 17.40 34.94
C ASP A 66 14.88 18.30 35.72
N GLY A 67 13.78 17.72 36.20
CA GLY A 67 12.71 18.43 36.91
C GLY A 67 11.77 19.24 36.00
N ILE A 68 11.95 19.16 34.69
CA ILE A 68 11.15 19.87 33.69
C ILE A 68 10.06 18.94 33.13
N VAL A 69 8.84 19.48 33.00
CA VAL A 69 7.72 18.79 32.37
C VAL A 69 7.99 18.66 30.88
N PRO A 70 7.99 17.43 30.30
CA PRO A 70 8.20 17.27 28.88
C PRO A 70 7.06 17.87 28.05
N PRO A 71 7.29 18.14 26.75
CA PRO A 71 6.25 18.61 25.85
C PRO A 71 5.03 17.68 25.85
N ILE A 72 3.83 18.25 25.71
CA ILE A 72 2.57 17.49 25.60
C ILE A 72 2.21 17.16 24.15
N ALA A 73 2.94 17.73 23.19
CA ALA A 73 2.73 17.53 21.76
C ALA A 73 4.07 17.38 21.03
N PHE A 74 4.03 16.77 19.85
CA PHE A 74 5.17 16.73 18.94
C PHE A 74 5.22 18.02 18.13
N ASP A 75 6.33 18.73 18.21
CA ASP A 75 6.57 19.88 17.34
C ASP A 75 6.85 19.40 15.92
N ARG A 76 6.18 20.04 14.93
CA ARG A 76 6.41 19.76 13.52
C ARG A 76 7.85 20.21 13.16
N PRO A 77 8.73 19.29 12.69
CA PRO A 77 10.07 19.68 12.26
C PRO A 77 10.04 20.67 11.09
N ALA A 78 11.03 21.56 10.99
CA ALA A 78 11.09 22.60 9.97
C ALA A 78 11.14 22.07 8.52
N ASN A 79 11.58 20.82 8.33
CA ASN A 79 11.61 20.13 7.04
C ASN A 79 10.35 19.30 6.77
N ILE A 80 9.26 19.52 7.50
CA ILE A 80 7.94 18.95 7.19
C ILE A 80 7.04 20.05 6.64
N GLU A 81 6.51 19.83 5.44
CA GLU A 81 5.59 20.72 4.76
C GLU A 81 4.22 20.07 4.57
N GLU A 82 3.18 20.89 4.45
CA GLU A 82 1.83 20.44 4.18
C GLU A 82 1.50 20.62 2.71
N LYS A 83 1.01 19.57 2.06
CA LYS A 83 0.70 19.57 0.62
C LYS A 83 -0.57 18.79 0.33
N GLN A 84 -1.21 19.10 -0.79
CA GLN A 84 -2.35 18.32 -1.27
C GLN A 84 -1.88 16.97 -1.82
N ALA A 85 -2.30 15.89 -1.17
CA ALA A 85 -2.22 14.53 -1.66
C ALA A 85 -3.47 14.19 -2.46
N CYS A 86 -3.30 13.48 -3.57
CA CYS A 86 -4.40 13.07 -4.42
C CYS A 86 -4.93 11.72 -3.98
N LEU A 87 -6.24 11.65 -3.79
CA LEU A 87 -6.92 10.43 -3.34
C LEU A 87 -7.39 9.61 -4.55
N PRO A 88 -7.38 8.26 -4.43
CA PRO A 88 -6.98 7.46 -3.27
C PRO A 88 -5.47 7.19 -3.18
N ARG A 89 -4.70 7.61 -4.19
CA ARG A 89 -3.36 7.09 -4.42
C ARG A 89 -2.28 7.66 -3.50
N GLY A 90 -2.55 8.76 -2.79
CA GLY A 90 -1.73 9.30 -1.71
C GLY A 90 -0.47 10.05 -2.15
N THR A 91 -0.17 10.14 -3.44
CA THR A 91 0.91 11.00 -3.96
C THR A 91 0.36 12.36 -4.37
N GLY A 92 1.21 13.38 -4.47
CA GLY A 92 0.83 14.59 -5.20
C GLY A 92 0.47 14.26 -6.66
N GLY A 93 -0.32 15.12 -7.28
CA GLY A 93 -0.70 15.05 -8.69
C GLY A 93 -1.11 16.44 -9.17
N THR A 94 -0.99 16.71 -10.47
CA THR A 94 -1.32 18.01 -11.06
C THR A 94 -2.82 18.19 -11.33
N SER A 95 -3.60 17.11 -11.33
CA SER A 95 -5.06 17.12 -11.50
C SER A 95 -5.68 15.94 -10.77
N CYS A 96 -6.59 16.19 -9.84
CA CYS A 96 -7.12 15.16 -8.94
C CYS A 96 -8.63 15.32 -8.76
N SER A 97 -9.36 14.22 -8.79
CA SER A 97 -10.81 14.19 -8.55
C SER A 97 -11.17 14.34 -7.07
N ALA A 98 -10.22 14.04 -6.19
CA ALA A 98 -10.29 14.26 -4.75
C ALA A 98 -8.88 14.50 -4.18
N SER A 99 -8.76 15.37 -3.19
CA SER A 99 -7.51 15.66 -2.50
C SER A 99 -7.72 15.88 -1.00
N ARG A 100 -6.66 15.69 -0.22
CA ARG A 100 -6.59 16.11 1.18
C ARG A 100 -5.20 16.65 1.50
N ASN A 101 -5.10 17.53 2.48
CA ASN A 101 -3.80 17.97 2.96
C ASN A 101 -3.13 16.83 3.74
N GLU A 102 -1.86 16.62 3.47
CA GLU A 102 -1.00 15.66 4.16
C GLU A 102 0.37 16.27 4.46
N LEU A 103 1.06 15.67 5.43
CA LEU A 103 2.40 16.05 5.80
C LEU A 103 3.43 15.29 4.96
N PHE A 104 4.36 16.03 4.37
CA PHE A 104 5.46 15.50 3.58
C PHE A 104 6.79 16.06 4.08
N VAL A 105 7.86 15.28 3.91
CA VAL A 105 9.21 15.81 4.05
C VAL A 105 9.46 16.77 2.90
N ALA A 106 9.79 18.02 3.23
CA ALA A 106 10.12 19.07 2.27
C ALA A 106 11.34 18.67 1.44
N ASN A 107 11.25 18.86 0.13
CA ASN A 107 12.22 18.39 -0.86
C ASN A 107 12.38 16.85 -0.94
N GLY A 108 11.52 16.07 -0.29
CA GLY A 108 11.44 14.62 -0.42
C GLY A 108 12.75 13.85 -0.11
N GLY A 109 12.73 12.53 -0.26
CA GLY A 109 13.94 11.72 -0.28
C GLY A 109 14.54 11.71 -1.68
N THR A 110 15.82 12.05 -1.82
CA THR A 110 16.60 11.89 -3.08
C THR A 110 17.41 10.59 -3.12
N HIS A 111 17.16 9.70 -2.14
CA HIS A 111 17.80 8.40 -2.08
C HIS A 111 17.33 7.51 -3.23
N GLY A 112 18.29 6.97 -3.97
CA GLY A 112 18.06 6.02 -5.05
C GLY A 112 19.35 5.29 -5.38
N ILE A 113 19.39 4.68 -6.55
CA ILE A 113 20.57 4.01 -7.07
C ILE A 113 21.67 5.04 -7.38
N GLY A 114 22.70 5.11 -6.54
CA GLY A 114 23.77 6.11 -6.65
C GLY A 114 24.46 6.16 -8.01
N ARG A 115 24.65 4.99 -8.67
CA ARG A 115 25.32 4.90 -9.98
C ARG A 115 24.52 5.55 -11.13
N ILE A 116 23.21 5.76 -10.95
CA ILE A 116 22.35 6.35 -11.98
C ILE A 116 22.38 7.86 -11.93
N GLY A 117 22.66 8.49 -10.79
CA GLY A 117 22.77 9.95 -10.69
C GLY A 117 21.47 10.68 -11.03
N TYR A 118 20.34 10.22 -10.50
CA TYR A 118 19.02 10.84 -10.72
C TYR A 118 19.03 12.33 -10.33
N THR A 119 18.33 13.14 -11.12
CA THR A 119 18.04 14.55 -10.81
C THR A 119 16.53 14.79 -10.77
N PRO A 120 15.81 14.23 -9.77
CA PRO A 120 14.36 14.33 -9.71
C PRO A 120 13.91 15.74 -9.33
N ASP A 121 12.83 16.21 -9.94
CA ASP A 121 12.02 17.27 -9.33
C ASP A 121 11.12 16.62 -8.26
N VAL A 122 11.39 17.03 -7.02
CA VAL A 122 10.78 16.57 -5.77
C VAL A 122 9.88 17.63 -5.15
N ARG A 123 9.84 18.83 -5.74
CA ARG A 123 9.08 19.98 -5.21
C ARG A 123 7.70 20.08 -5.83
N SER A 124 7.57 19.74 -7.11
CA SER A 124 6.29 19.78 -7.81
C SER A 124 5.32 18.71 -7.32
N VAL A 125 5.83 17.52 -6.99
CA VAL A 125 5.01 16.39 -6.56
C VAL A 125 5.55 15.75 -5.29
N PRO A 126 4.97 16.07 -4.12
CA PRO A 126 5.36 15.50 -2.84
C PRO A 126 5.20 13.98 -2.81
N GLY A 127 6.22 13.29 -2.29
CA GLY A 127 6.25 11.83 -2.16
C GLY A 127 6.56 11.07 -3.45
N ALA A 128 6.78 11.75 -4.58
CA ALA A 128 7.16 11.13 -5.85
C ALA A 128 8.31 11.90 -6.52
N TRP A 129 8.91 11.28 -7.53
CA TRP A 129 9.95 11.86 -8.37
C TRP A 129 9.40 12.17 -9.75
N VAL A 130 9.54 13.42 -10.18
CA VAL A 130 9.33 13.77 -11.58
C VAL A 130 10.67 13.65 -12.30
N LEU A 131 10.74 12.73 -13.27
CA LEU A 131 11.94 12.44 -14.04
C LEU A 131 11.71 12.62 -15.54
N ASN A 132 12.76 13.07 -16.22
CA ASN A 132 12.85 13.03 -17.67
C ASN A 132 13.39 11.66 -18.10
N VAL A 133 12.65 10.99 -18.98
CA VAL A 133 12.94 9.63 -19.41
C VAL A 133 12.73 9.45 -20.91
N LEU A 134 13.36 8.42 -21.47
CA LEU A 134 13.04 7.90 -22.79
C LEU A 134 12.44 6.48 -22.67
N PRO A 135 11.45 6.14 -23.49
CA PRO A 135 10.94 4.77 -23.54
C PRO A 135 12.03 3.82 -24.05
N LEU A 136 12.12 2.64 -23.45
CA LEU A 136 12.94 1.55 -23.94
C LEU A 136 12.06 0.60 -24.77
N THR A 137 12.51 0.28 -25.98
CA THR A 137 11.91 -0.73 -26.83
C THR A 137 12.36 -2.13 -26.40
N GLY A 138 11.62 -3.18 -26.80
CA GLY A 138 11.82 -4.55 -26.31
C GLY A 138 13.27 -5.03 -26.27
N GLU A 139 13.96 -5.05 -27.41
CA GLU A 139 15.36 -5.52 -27.50
C GLU A 139 16.31 -4.69 -26.63
N ALA A 140 16.15 -3.36 -26.61
CA ALA A 140 16.96 -2.48 -25.78
C ALA A 140 16.69 -2.68 -24.27
N ALA A 141 15.45 -2.96 -23.89
CA ALA A 141 15.08 -3.28 -22.52
C ALA A 141 15.68 -4.62 -22.07
N GLN A 142 15.70 -5.63 -22.94
CA GLN A 142 16.27 -6.95 -22.65
C GLN A 142 17.81 -6.94 -22.54
N GLN A 143 18.48 -6.00 -23.21
CA GLN A 143 19.92 -5.82 -23.09
C GLN A 143 20.35 -5.26 -21.72
N ILE A 144 19.41 -4.69 -20.95
CA ILE A 144 19.69 -4.20 -19.59
C ILE A 144 19.60 -5.37 -18.63
N SER A 145 20.72 -6.05 -18.44
CA SER A 145 20.85 -7.17 -17.52
C SER A 145 20.82 -6.70 -16.06
N GLN A 146 19.84 -7.21 -15.30
CA GLN A 146 19.75 -7.05 -13.85
C GLN A 146 19.74 -8.44 -13.20
N PRO A 147 20.67 -8.74 -12.27
CA PRO A 147 20.78 -10.08 -11.69
C PRO A 147 19.53 -10.46 -10.88
N ALA A 148 19.12 -11.73 -10.94
CA ALA A 148 18.12 -12.26 -10.02
C ALA A 148 18.68 -12.31 -8.59
N LEU A 149 17.77 -12.27 -7.61
CA LEU A 149 18.11 -12.55 -6.22
C LEU A 149 18.34 -14.05 -5.99
N ASP A 150 19.02 -14.40 -4.91
CA ASP A 150 19.35 -15.80 -4.56
C ASP A 150 18.11 -16.70 -4.42
N ASN A 151 16.96 -16.11 -4.12
CA ASN A 151 15.66 -16.80 -4.01
C ASN A 151 14.89 -16.86 -5.34
N GLY A 152 15.53 -16.52 -6.47
CA GLY A 152 14.98 -16.65 -7.81
C GLY A 152 14.11 -15.47 -8.28
N PHE A 153 13.84 -14.47 -7.43
CA PHE A 153 13.11 -13.27 -7.88
C PHE A 153 14.00 -12.40 -8.77
N ALA A 154 13.55 -12.16 -10.01
CA ALA A 154 14.20 -11.27 -10.95
C ALA A 154 13.41 -9.96 -11.10
N PRO A 155 14.07 -8.80 -11.23
CA PRO A 155 13.37 -7.56 -11.52
C PRO A 155 12.77 -7.59 -12.95
N PRO A 156 11.65 -6.88 -13.16
CA PRO A 156 11.06 -6.78 -14.49
C PRO A 156 11.94 -5.97 -15.44
N ALA A 157 11.80 -6.24 -16.74
CA ALA A 157 12.49 -5.48 -17.78
C ALA A 157 12.12 -3.98 -17.69
N PRO A 158 13.11 -3.08 -17.74
CA PRO A 158 12.85 -1.65 -17.61
C PRO A 158 12.12 -1.11 -18.84
N ARG A 159 11.07 -0.33 -18.60
CA ARG A 159 10.29 0.32 -19.69
C ARG A 159 10.83 1.68 -20.10
N PHE A 160 11.70 2.26 -19.27
CA PHE A 160 12.24 3.61 -19.43
C PHE A 160 13.72 3.63 -19.03
N CYS A 161 14.46 4.60 -19.56
CA CYS A 161 15.77 4.98 -19.06
C CYS A 161 15.76 6.45 -18.66
N VAL A 162 16.60 6.84 -17.69
CA VAL A 162 16.65 8.22 -17.17
C VAL A 162 17.57 9.09 -18.01
N ILE A 163 17.13 10.32 -18.28
CA ILE A 163 17.94 11.40 -18.84
C ILE A 163 18.38 12.31 -17.70
N ASN A 164 19.67 12.28 -17.37
CA ASN A 164 20.29 13.16 -16.36
C ASN A 164 20.87 14.42 -17.01
N SER A 165 20.15 14.99 -17.98
CA SER A 165 20.52 16.22 -18.68
C SER A 165 19.39 17.22 -18.56
N THR A 166 19.74 18.50 -18.50
CA THR A 166 18.78 19.61 -18.54
C THR A 166 18.29 19.92 -19.96
N SER A 167 18.76 19.20 -20.98
CA SER A 167 18.32 19.38 -22.37
C SER A 167 16.87 18.93 -22.54
N THR A 168 16.03 19.85 -23.05
CA THR A 168 14.62 19.61 -23.35
C THR A 168 14.37 19.27 -24.82
N THR A 169 15.40 19.28 -25.66
CA THR A 169 15.29 19.12 -27.13
C THR A 169 15.57 17.69 -27.61
N ILE A 170 15.44 16.70 -26.73
CA ILE A 170 15.65 15.29 -27.07
C ILE A 170 14.36 14.71 -27.64
N GLU A 171 14.44 14.10 -28.82
CA GLU A 171 13.28 13.43 -29.43
C GLU A 171 12.78 12.26 -28.57
N GLY A 172 11.47 12.17 -28.39
CA GLY A 172 10.85 11.12 -27.56
C GLY A 172 10.97 11.34 -26.05
N LEU A 173 11.52 12.48 -25.60
CA LEU A 173 11.62 12.84 -24.19
C LEU A 173 10.24 12.89 -23.53
N GLN A 174 10.11 12.20 -22.41
CA GLN A 174 8.89 12.20 -21.60
C GLN A 174 9.21 12.64 -20.18
N THR A 175 8.41 13.54 -19.64
CA THR A 175 8.42 13.85 -18.21
C THR A 175 7.34 12.99 -17.54
N ARG A 176 7.75 12.10 -16.63
CA ARG A 176 6.83 11.19 -15.94
C ARG A 176 7.10 11.14 -14.45
N LEU A 177 6.08 10.70 -13.73
CA LEU A 177 6.12 10.50 -12.28
C LEU A 177 6.56 9.07 -11.97
N PHE A 178 7.49 8.95 -11.02
CA PHE A 178 8.01 7.70 -10.51
C PHE A 178 8.00 7.70 -8.99
N LEU A 179 7.90 6.53 -8.39
CA LEU A 179 8.20 6.36 -6.97
C LEU A 179 9.72 6.34 -6.77
N PRO A 180 10.23 6.92 -5.66
CA PRO A 180 11.62 6.74 -5.26
C PRO A 180 11.93 5.25 -5.10
N ILE A 181 13.17 4.87 -5.43
CA ILE A 181 13.60 3.47 -5.37
C ILE A 181 14.54 3.25 -4.17
N PRO A 182 14.43 2.14 -3.42
CA PRO A 182 15.42 1.77 -2.42
C PRO A 182 16.82 1.66 -3.03
N SER A 183 17.85 2.05 -2.28
CA SER A 183 19.25 1.95 -2.73
C SER A 183 19.84 0.54 -2.58
N PHE A 184 19.24 -0.30 -1.74
CA PHE A 184 19.64 -1.69 -1.54
C PHE A 184 18.99 -2.60 -2.59
N TYR A 185 19.81 -3.33 -3.35
CA TYR A 185 19.36 -4.05 -4.55
C TYR A 185 18.24 -5.07 -4.32
N PRO A 186 18.26 -5.92 -3.26
CA PRO A 186 17.13 -6.80 -2.95
C PRO A 186 15.80 -6.06 -2.70
N ASP A 187 15.85 -4.89 -2.06
CA ASP A 187 14.65 -4.09 -1.82
C ASP A 187 14.21 -3.36 -3.08
N GLU A 188 15.15 -2.94 -3.94
CA GLU A 188 14.85 -2.44 -5.27
C GLU A 188 14.05 -3.48 -6.09
N VAL A 189 14.53 -4.73 -6.15
CA VAL A 189 13.87 -5.80 -6.92
C VAL A 189 12.46 -6.04 -6.39
N ARG A 190 12.29 -6.15 -5.07
CA ARG A 190 10.97 -6.32 -4.43
C ARG A 190 10.05 -5.14 -4.70
N ALA A 191 10.57 -3.91 -4.63
CA ALA A 191 9.81 -2.69 -4.92
C ALA A 191 9.33 -2.64 -6.37
N ARG A 192 10.17 -3.05 -7.34
CA ARG A 192 9.79 -3.13 -8.76
C ARG A 192 8.71 -4.17 -9.01
N LEU A 193 8.86 -5.37 -8.45
CA LEU A 193 7.87 -6.44 -8.55
C LEU A 193 6.53 -6.04 -7.92
N TRP A 194 6.58 -5.37 -6.76
CA TRP A 194 5.40 -4.80 -6.12
C TRP A 194 4.73 -3.76 -7.02
N ALA A 195 5.49 -2.82 -7.60
CA ALA A 195 4.93 -1.78 -8.45
C ALA A 195 4.29 -2.35 -9.73
N GLU A 196 4.88 -3.40 -10.32
CA GLU A 196 4.30 -4.06 -11.49
C GLU A 196 2.99 -4.79 -11.17
N ARG A 197 2.92 -5.47 -10.02
CA ARG A 197 1.75 -6.27 -9.63
C ARG A 197 0.65 -5.45 -8.96
N TYR A 198 1.00 -4.50 -8.10
CA TYR A 198 0.10 -3.80 -7.19
C TYR A 198 0.17 -2.27 -7.31
N GLY A 199 1.12 -1.73 -8.05
CA GLY A 199 1.38 -0.28 -8.10
C GLY A 199 0.27 0.55 -8.75
N GLY A 200 -0.79 -0.06 -9.30
CA GLY A 200 -1.97 0.70 -9.79
C GLY A 200 -1.64 1.78 -10.83
N GLY A 201 -0.55 1.57 -11.60
CA GLY A 201 -0.02 2.52 -12.59
C GLY A 201 1.26 3.25 -12.15
N TYR A 202 1.64 3.21 -10.88
CA TYR A 202 2.94 3.71 -10.41
C TYR A 202 4.08 2.84 -10.90
N GLN A 203 5.20 3.48 -11.20
CA GLN A 203 6.44 2.81 -11.58
C GLN A 203 7.56 3.29 -10.67
N MET A 204 8.42 2.37 -10.23
CA MET A 204 9.64 2.76 -9.55
C MET A 204 10.60 3.45 -10.52
N ALA A 205 11.40 4.39 -10.02
CA ALA A 205 12.40 5.11 -10.82
C ALA A 205 13.24 4.12 -11.67
N PRO A 206 13.53 4.41 -12.95
CA PRO A 206 14.16 3.44 -13.84
C PRO A 206 15.56 3.02 -13.38
N PRO A 207 15.97 1.75 -13.56
CA PRO A 207 17.23 1.20 -13.02
C PRO A 207 18.47 1.58 -13.84
N THR A 208 18.31 2.36 -14.92
CA THR A 208 19.36 2.70 -15.87
C THR A 208 19.24 4.15 -16.36
N ALA A 209 20.39 4.76 -16.66
CA ALA A 209 20.46 5.97 -17.46
C ALA A 209 20.40 5.61 -18.96
N CYS A 210 19.94 6.53 -19.80
CA CYS A 210 19.91 6.32 -21.24
C CYS A 210 21.34 6.34 -21.83
N PRO A 211 21.67 5.45 -22.79
CA PRO A 211 22.96 5.49 -23.47
C PRO A 211 23.20 6.84 -24.18
N VAL A 212 24.44 7.33 -24.14
CA VAL A 212 24.84 8.66 -24.66
C VAL A 212 24.49 8.86 -26.15
N ASN A 213 24.44 7.76 -26.93
CA ASN A 213 24.12 7.77 -28.35
C ASN A 213 22.63 8.03 -28.64
N VAL A 214 21.73 7.62 -27.73
CA VAL A 214 20.29 7.90 -27.84
C VAL A 214 20.01 9.38 -27.52
N ALA A 215 20.77 9.96 -26.57
CA ALA A 215 20.67 11.38 -26.25
C ALA A 215 21.29 12.31 -27.33
N ARG A 216 22.20 11.81 -28.18
CA ARG A 216 22.83 12.57 -29.28
C ARG A 216 22.22 12.32 -30.66
N GLY A 217 21.57 11.18 -30.90
CA GLY A 217 20.97 10.82 -32.20
C GLY A 217 19.83 11.75 -32.67
N ALA A 218 19.25 12.54 -31.76
CA ALA A 218 18.22 13.53 -32.08
C ALA A 218 18.75 14.83 -32.72
N ALA A 219 20.07 15.00 -32.87
CA ALA A 219 20.66 16.19 -33.50
C ALA A 219 20.87 16.06 -35.02
N GLY A 220 20.45 14.95 -35.64
CA GLY A 220 20.38 14.88 -37.10
C GLY A 220 20.35 13.47 -37.66
N VAL A 221 19.17 13.02 -38.09
CA VAL A 221 18.93 12.42 -39.42
C VAL A 221 17.45 12.64 -39.71
N GLY A 222 17.14 13.36 -40.78
CA GLY A 222 15.77 13.56 -41.25
C GLY A 222 15.27 12.43 -42.14
N GLY A 223 13.95 12.27 -42.16
CA GLY A 223 13.20 11.85 -43.35
C GLY A 223 12.73 10.39 -43.38
N GLY A 224 11.42 10.19 -43.29
CA GLY A 224 10.78 8.91 -43.61
C GLY A 224 9.31 8.79 -43.24
N SER A 225 8.46 9.68 -43.75
CA SER A 225 6.99 9.57 -43.63
C SER A 225 6.45 8.37 -44.41
N ALA A 226 5.53 7.62 -43.82
CA ALA A 226 4.50 6.89 -44.57
C ALA A 226 3.20 6.85 -43.76
N ALA A 227 2.23 7.61 -44.24
CA ALA A 227 0.84 7.56 -43.85
C ALA A 227 0.17 6.28 -44.38
N GLY A 228 -0.74 5.70 -43.60
CA GLY A 228 -1.60 4.60 -44.02
C GLY A 228 -2.82 4.51 -43.09
N SER A 229 -3.99 4.58 -43.70
CA SER A 229 -5.27 5.00 -43.13
C SER A 229 -6.07 3.94 -42.36
N ALA A 230 -6.93 4.47 -41.50
CA ALA A 230 -8.21 3.97 -40.99
C ALA A 230 -8.83 2.71 -41.64
N GLY A 231 -9.27 1.79 -40.79
CA GLY A 231 -10.28 0.78 -41.05
C GLY A 231 -11.09 0.50 -39.78
N SER A 232 -12.34 0.97 -39.76
CA SER A 232 -13.32 0.76 -38.69
C SER A 232 -14.07 -0.55 -38.92
N ALA A 233 -14.28 -1.35 -37.86
CA ALA A 233 -15.31 -2.38 -37.83
C ALA A 233 -15.77 -2.64 -36.39
N ASN A 234 -17.01 -2.23 -36.11
CA ASN A 234 -17.81 -2.67 -34.98
C ASN A 234 -18.14 -4.16 -35.10
N THR A 235 -18.14 -4.89 -33.99
CA THR A 235 -19.13 -5.96 -33.73
C THR A 235 -19.28 -6.17 -32.22
N ALA A 236 -20.54 -6.25 -31.80
CA ALA A 236 -20.99 -6.47 -30.43
C ALA A 236 -21.34 -7.95 -30.18
N GLY A 237 -21.36 -8.34 -28.90
CA GLY A 237 -21.87 -9.62 -28.39
C GLY A 237 -20.73 -10.60 -28.03
N SER A 238 -20.73 -11.35 -26.92
CA SER A 238 -21.82 -11.70 -26.00
C SER A 238 -21.25 -12.12 -24.64
N ALA A 239 -22.08 -11.94 -23.60
CA ALA A 239 -21.92 -12.55 -22.28
C ALA A 239 -21.81 -14.07 -22.39
N GLY A 240 -20.87 -14.64 -21.63
CA GLY A 240 -20.74 -16.07 -21.35
C GLY A 240 -20.89 -16.29 -19.85
N SER A 241 -22.09 -16.67 -19.43
CA SER A 241 -22.38 -17.25 -18.12
C SER A 241 -21.79 -18.66 -18.08
N SER A 242 -21.06 -19.02 -17.03
CA SER A 242 -20.84 -20.43 -16.69
C SER A 242 -20.94 -20.63 -15.19
N SER A 243 -22.00 -21.33 -14.81
CA SER A 243 -22.25 -21.94 -13.51
C SER A 243 -21.29 -23.10 -13.30
N GLY A 244 -20.34 -22.93 -12.40
CA GLY A 244 -19.61 -24.01 -11.74
C GLY A 244 -19.66 -23.73 -10.23
N GLY A 245 -19.89 -24.76 -9.41
CA GLY A 245 -19.84 -24.64 -7.94
C GLY A 245 -18.49 -24.05 -7.54
N GLY A 246 -18.48 -22.75 -7.28
CA GLY A 246 -17.29 -21.94 -7.51
C GLY A 246 -16.28 -22.09 -6.40
N ALA A 247 -15.20 -22.83 -6.67
CA ALA A 247 -13.95 -22.57 -5.98
C ALA A 247 -13.61 -21.07 -6.17
N GLY A 248 -13.35 -20.36 -5.09
CA GLY A 248 -13.15 -18.92 -5.13
C GLY A 248 -13.21 -18.23 -3.77
N ALA A 249 -12.84 -16.96 -3.77
CA ALA A 249 -12.88 -16.06 -2.62
C ALA A 249 -13.57 -14.76 -3.02
N PHE A 250 -14.81 -14.56 -2.60
CA PHE A 250 -15.57 -13.33 -2.87
C PHE A 250 -16.69 -13.09 -1.85
N ILE A 251 -17.08 -11.82 -1.70
CA ILE A 251 -18.22 -11.39 -0.89
C ILE A 251 -19.41 -11.14 -1.82
N SER A 252 -20.54 -11.79 -1.56
CA SER A 252 -21.79 -11.64 -2.32
C SER A 252 -22.77 -10.68 -1.65
N SER A 253 -22.71 -10.52 -0.33
CA SER A 253 -23.48 -9.53 0.42
C SER A 253 -22.69 -9.10 1.67
N PRO A 254 -22.67 -7.82 2.04
CA PRO A 254 -23.27 -6.69 1.34
C PRO A 254 -22.57 -6.39 0.00
N GLY A 255 -23.27 -5.66 -0.88
CA GLY A 255 -22.70 -5.18 -2.14
C GLY A 255 -21.77 -3.98 -1.95
N ALA A 256 -20.96 -3.69 -2.97
CA ALA A 256 -20.14 -2.48 -3.00
C ALA A 256 -21.02 -1.21 -2.90
N GLY A 257 -20.66 -0.30 -1.99
CA GLY A 257 -21.38 0.94 -1.70
C GLY A 257 -22.57 0.78 -0.74
N ALA A 258 -22.76 -0.39 -0.14
CA ALA A 258 -23.87 -0.61 0.79
C ALA A 258 -23.73 0.27 2.04
N GLN A 259 -24.86 0.83 2.49
CA GLN A 259 -24.98 1.51 3.77
C GLN A 259 -25.35 0.49 4.85
N LEU A 260 -24.53 0.38 5.89
CA LEU A 260 -24.65 -0.63 6.93
C LEU A 260 -24.92 0.01 8.29
N SER A 261 -25.84 -0.58 9.04
CA SER A 261 -26.10 -0.28 10.45
C SER A 261 -26.48 -1.54 11.22
N GLY A 262 -26.30 -1.54 12.54
CA GLY A 262 -26.61 -2.68 13.39
C GLY A 262 -25.70 -3.91 13.16
N SER A 263 -26.28 -5.11 13.21
CA SER A 263 -25.56 -6.37 13.03
C SER A 263 -25.75 -6.87 11.60
N VAL A 264 -24.69 -6.90 10.81
CA VAL A 264 -24.74 -7.21 9.37
C VAL A 264 -24.00 -8.51 9.07
N PRO A 265 -24.69 -9.56 8.56
CA PRO A 265 -24.01 -10.77 8.09
C PRO A 265 -23.27 -10.48 6.78
N ILE A 266 -21.99 -10.86 6.74
CA ILE A 266 -21.17 -10.87 5.53
C ILE A 266 -21.31 -12.25 4.90
N ILE A 267 -21.89 -12.32 3.71
CA ILE A 267 -22.20 -13.55 2.98
C ILE A 267 -21.28 -13.62 1.76
N GLY A 268 -20.76 -14.82 1.46
CA GLY A 268 -19.90 -15.01 0.32
C GLY A 268 -19.39 -16.44 0.19
N THR A 269 -18.29 -16.58 -0.53
CA THR A 269 -17.59 -17.84 -0.75
C THR A 269 -16.14 -17.66 -0.35
N ALA A 270 -15.63 -18.55 0.50
CA ALA A 270 -14.23 -18.72 0.86
C ALA A 270 -13.92 -20.21 0.77
N ASN A 271 -13.77 -20.70 -0.46
CA ASN A 271 -13.52 -22.10 -0.76
C ASN A 271 -12.43 -22.16 -1.83
N VAL A 272 -11.19 -22.10 -1.40
CA VAL A 272 -10.01 -22.13 -2.28
C VAL A 272 -9.23 -23.40 -1.96
N GLU A 273 -8.82 -24.14 -2.99
CA GLU A 273 -7.99 -25.33 -2.82
C GLU A 273 -6.67 -24.97 -2.13
N GLY A 274 -6.28 -25.71 -1.08
CA GLY A 274 -5.08 -25.40 -0.30
C GLY A 274 -5.24 -24.29 0.74
N MET A 275 -6.46 -23.79 0.96
CA MET A 275 -6.77 -22.86 2.06
C MET A 275 -6.45 -23.48 3.43
N GLN A 276 -5.70 -22.74 4.24
CA GLN A 276 -5.53 -23.02 5.66
C GLN A 276 -6.65 -22.37 6.48
N TYR A 277 -6.93 -21.09 6.22
CA TYR A 277 -8.04 -20.34 6.83
C TYR A 277 -8.37 -19.09 6.01
N TYR A 278 -9.52 -18.46 6.26
CA TYR A 278 -9.83 -17.12 5.79
C TYR A 278 -10.11 -16.16 6.95
N LYS A 279 -10.01 -14.86 6.69
CA LYS A 279 -10.39 -13.78 7.60
C LYS A 279 -11.04 -12.63 6.85
N LEU A 280 -11.87 -11.88 7.56
CA LEU A 280 -12.41 -10.61 7.09
C LEU A 280 -11.73 -9.45 7.81
N GLU A 281 -11.34 -8.45 7.04
CA GLU A 281 -10.68 -7.26 7.55
C GLU A 281 -11.47 -6.03 7.12
N ILE A 282 -11.48 -5.02 7.98
CA ILE A 282 -12.07 -3.73 7.72
C ILE A 282 -11.01 -2.64 7.84
N GLY A 283 -11.08 -1.65 6.96
CA GLY A 283 -10.27 -0.46 7.03
C GLY A 283 -11.13 0.79 6.88
N SER A 284 -10.80 1.83 7.64
CA SER A 284 -11.50 3.11 7.61
C SER A 284 -11.13 3.94 6.38
N GLY A 285 -12.13 4.62 5.81
CA GLY A 285 -12.06 5.40 4.59
C GLY A 285 -12.29 4.58 3.32
N ALA A 286 -12.50 5.27 2.20
CA ALA A 286 -12.70 4.65 0.89
C ALA A 286 -11.45 3.92 0.33
N SER A 287 -10.28 4.12 0.93
CA SER A 287 -9.02 3.47 0.54
C SER A 287 -8.10 3.31 1.75
N PRO A 288 -8.31 2.27 2.56
CA PRO A 288 -7.61 2.11 3.84
C PRO A 288 -6.15 1.69 3.65
N SER A 289 -5.25 2.35 4.38
CA SER A 289 -3.83 1.97 4.51
C SER A 289 -3.58 1.05 5.70
N SER A 290 -4.53 0.98 6.64
CA SER A 290 -4.50 0.09 7.79
C SER A 290 -5.73 -0.80 7.77
N TRP A 291 -5.52 -2.06 8.17
CA TRP A 291 -6.54 -3.09 8.13
C TRP A 291 -6.64 -3.73 9.50
N THR A 292 -7.87 -3.89 9.97
CA THR A 292 -8.17 -4.55 11.24
C THR A 292 -9.01 -5.78 10.93
N THR A 293 -8.57 -6.95 11.36
CA THR A 293 -9.42 -8.15 11.33
C THR A 293 -10.60 -7.95 12.28
N PHE A 294 -11.82 -8.19 11.79
CA PHE A 294 -13.01 -8.24 12.62
C PHE A 294 -13.54 -9.66 12.66
N GLY A 295 -14.08 -10.06 13.82
CA GLY A 295 -14.44 -11.45 14.07
C GLY A 295 -13.24 -12.36 14.27
N SER A 296 -13.38 -13.63 13.92
CA SER A 296 -12.36 -14.68 14.08
C SER A 296 -11.77 -15.11 12.74
N THR A 297 -10.70 -15.91 12.76
CA THR A 297 -10.29 -16.69 11.59
C THR A 297 -11.12 -17.95 11.44
N HIS A 298 -11.36 -18.36 10.20
CA HIS A 298 -12.24 -19.46 9.87
C HIS A 298 -11.49 -20.49 9.02
N ASN A 299 -11.40 -21.72 9.52
CA ASN A 299 -10.67 -22.81 8.86
C ASN A 299 -11.55 -23.75 8.04
N GLN A 300 -12.88 -23.57 8.08
CA GLN A 300 -13.81 -24.36 7.27
C GLN A 300 -14.13 -23.62 5.98
N PRO A 301 -14.09 -24.29 4.81
CA PRO A 301 -14.49 -23.69 3.55
C PRO A 301 -16.00 -23.36 3.56
N VAL A 302 -16.33 -22.19 3.04
CA VAL A 302 -17.73 -21.72 2.94
C VAL A 302 -18.05 -21.45 1.48
N SER A 303 -19.18 -21.93 1.00
CA SER A 303 -19.69 -21.64 -0.35
C SER A 303 -21.09 -21.04 -0.28
N ASN A 304 -21.21 -19.79 -0.73
CA ASN A 304 -22.45 -19.00 -0.70
C ASN A 304 -23.14 -18.98 0.68
N GLY A 305 -22.35 -18.84 1.74
CA GLY A 305 -22.80 -18.86 3.13
C GLY A 305 -22.27 -17.67 3.93
N THR A 306 -22.62 -17.60 5.21
CA THR A 306 -22.12 -16.54 6.10
C THR A 306 -20.63 -16.74 6.37
N LEU A 307 -19.84 -15.72 6.06
CA LEU A 307 -18.39 -15.67 6.28
C LEU A 307 -18.05 -15.12 7.67
N GLU A 308 -18.74 -14.06 8.10
CA GLU A 308 -18.63 -13.42 9.43
C GLU A 308 -19.82 -12.47 9.66
N THR A 309 -20.04 -11.99 10.90
CA THR A 309 -21.01 -10.93 11.21
C THR A 309 -20.32 -9.65 11.67
N LEU A 310 -20.54 -8.55 10.94
CA LEU A 310 -20.04 -7.22 11.29
C LEU A 310 -21.00 -6.51 12.25
N GLN A 311 -20.49 -6.06 13.41
CA GLN A 311 -21.19 -5.17 14.32
C GLN A 311 -20.96 -3.71 13.92
N ALA A 312 -21.73 -3.22 12.94
CA ALA A 312 -21.60 -1.87 12.38
C ALA A 312 -21.90 -0.77 13.41
N SER A 313 -22.78 -1.04 14.39
CA SER A 313 -23.10 -0.11 15.48
C SER A 313 -21.92 0.22 16.40
N GLY A 314 -20.86 -0.59 16.39
CA GLY A 314 -19.63 -0.35 17.15
C GLY A 314 -18.62 0.53 16.43
N LEU A 315 -18.90 0.94 15.18
CA LEU A 315 -17.99 1.71 14.34
C LEU A 315 -18.48 3.15 14.16
N PRO A 316 -17.59 4.16 14.16
CA PRO A 316 -17.96 5.52 13.78
C PRO A 316 -18.58 5.56 12.37
N ALA A 317 -19.60 6.40 12.19
CA ALA A 317 -20.18 6.64 10.87
C ALA A 317 -19.12 7.17 9.90
N GLY A 318 -19.14 6.69 8.66
CA GLY A 318 -18.15 7.04 7.64
C GLY A 318 -17.92 5.91 6.63
N ASP A 319 -17.04 6.15 5.67
CA ASP A 319 -16.70 5.17 4.63
C ASP A 319 -15.72 4.13 5.17
N TYR A 320 -15.87 2.88 4.73
CA TYR A 320 -14.98 1.78 5.05
C TYR A 320 -14.80 0.87 3.83
N VAL A 321 -13.79 0.00 3.88
CA VAL A 321 -13.66 -1.12 2.95
C VAL A 321 -13.58 -2.40 3.76
N ILE A 322 -14.39 -3.40 3.40
CA ILE A 322 -14.26 -4.77 3.89
C ILE A 322 -13.47 -5.57 2.87
N ARG A 323 -12.54 -6.40 3.31
CA ARG A 323 -11.86 -7.37 2.44
C ARG A 323 -11.84 -8.77 3.02
N LEU A 324 -12.06 -9.76 2.16
CA LEU A 324 -11.87 -11.18 2.42
C LEU A 324 -10.44 -11.57 2.03
N VAL A 325 -9.70 -12.11 2.99
CA VAL A 325 -8.34 -12.63 2.80
C VAL A 325 -8.36 -14.12 3.04
N VAL A 326 -7.94 -14.91 2.06
CA VAL A 326 -7.72 -16.36 2.21
C VAL A 326 -6.24 -16.61 2.38
N VAL A 327 -5.86 -17.33 3.43
CA VAL A 327 -4.49 -17.74 3.73
C VAL A 327 -4.34 -19.23 3.40
N MET A 328 -3.28 -19.55 2.67
CA MET A 328 -2.95 -20.87 2.16
C MET A 328 -1.99 -21.58 3.12
N GLN A 329 -1.86 -22.90 3.02
CA GLN A 329 -0.99 -23.68 3.92
C GLN A 329 0.49 -23.34 3.86
N ASP A 330 0.96 -22.72 2.77
CA ASP A 330 2.33 -22.21 2.63
C ASP A 330 2.54 -20.82 3.27
N GLY A 331 1.51 -20.27 3.92
CA GLY A 331 1.51 -18.95 4.54
C GLY A 331 1.30 -17.79 3.56
N ASN A 332 1.18 -18.05 2.25
CA ASN A 332 0.78 -17.04 1.28
C ASN A 332 -0.72 -16.74 1.41
N PHE A 333 -1.15 -15.60 0.90
CA PHE A 333 -2.57 -15.24 0.85
C PHE A 333 -3.02 -14.96 -0.58
N SER A 334 -4.29 -15.30 -0.87
CA SER A 334 -4.93 -14.96 -2.14
C SER A 334 -5.04 -13.45 -2.30
N ASN A 335 -5.21 -12.97 -3.54
CA ASN A 335 -5.55 -11.56 -3.75
C ASN A 335 -6.84 -11.24 -2.98
N PRO A 336 -6.85 -10.29 -2.03
CA PRO A 336 -8.04 -10.05 -1.22
C PRO A 336 -9.20 -9.53 -2.04
N TYR A 337 -10.39 -10.10 -1.84
CA TYR A 337 -11.61 -9.57 -2.45
C TYR A 337 -12.17 -8.44 -1.58
N SER A 338 -12.28 -7.24 -2.12
CA SER A 338 -12.62 -6.05 -1.35
C SER A 338 -13.91 -5.40 -1.84
N ILE A 339 -14.73 -4.90 -0.90
CA ILE A 339 -15.93 -4.12 -1.17
C ILE A 339 -15.92 -2.82 -0.36
N PRO A 340 -16.15 -1.66 -0.99
CA PRO A 340 -16.41 -0.43 -0.24
C PRO A 340 -17.79 -0.49 0.40
N ILE A 341 -17.96 0.11 1.58
CA ILE A 341 -19.21 0.24 2.33
C ILE A 341 -19.24 1.60 3.06
N THR A 342 -20.41 2.02 3.53
CA THR A 342 -20.56 3.20 4.39
C THR A 342 -21.28 2.79 5.66
N ILE A 343 -20.72 3.08 6.83
CA ILE A 343 -21.38 2.90 8.12
C ILE A 343 -22.26 4.12 8.37
N VAL A 344 -23.56 3.87 8.61
CA VAL A 344 -24.54 4.90 8.96
C VAL A 344 -25.00 4.72 10.41
N PRO A 345 -25.42 5.81 11.09
CA PRO A 345 -25.84 5.77 12.50
C PRO A 345 -26.93 4.75 12.84
#